data_AF-A0A127K584-F1
#
_entry.id   AF-A0A127K584-F1
#
_cell.length_a   1.000
_cell.length_b   1.000
_cell.length_c   1.000
_cell.angle_alpha   90.00
_cell.angle_beta   90.00
_cell.angle_gamma   90.00
#
_symmetry.space_group_name_H-M   'P 1'
#
loop_
_entity.id
_entity.type
_entity.pdbx_description
1 polymer ?
#
loop_
_entity_poly.entity_id
_entity_poly.type
_entity_poly.pdbx_seq_one_letter_code
_entity_poly.pdbx_strand_id
1 'polypeptide(L)'
;MRAAEAELGELLRDRGIVDAAGHAALLATRPGPWWLMLLQGVAAWFASLLIMSAVSLPLAGFGTTALVRGVAGVVLCATAIWLFRFDRLFTNQMALAFSLAGQGLLVWALGDRWDLVLDHDRQLAGVGLLVTGAMLLPRASRLHRVVCGLILIFDAGVLIGSGPGAEVLGVVLAAGVAWSCVTRSRWATHPRGGLLGALTLAAGVAALALPAILRLARGDAWAAAVVGHAGFAGGMAWLAPGAGLVLVALGAYLLRGASQRGRVTGVVVALLWGLVFHAVPGLIVAATVFLAAFQASQRTLAAFALLAAVLYVGEFYYLLDVSLLHKSGLLALGGAVLLAVRGGLRRLNPGDES
;
A
#
# COMPACT_ATOMS: atom_id res chain seq x y z
N MET A 1 7.19 -8.59 -24.84
CA MET A 1 7.94 -8.24 -23.61
C MET A 1 9.41 -8.67 -23.67
N ARG A 2 9.72 -9.95 -23.94
CA ARG A 2 11.12 -10.46 -23.99
C ARG A 2 12.03 -9.81 -25.04
N ALA A 3 11.48 -9.46 -26.22
CA ALA A 3 12.25 -8.79 -27.29
C ALA A 3 12.58 -7.33 -26.92
N ALA A 4 11.58 -6.56 -26.46
CA ALA A 4 11.74 -5.16 -26.08
C ALA A 4 12.73 -4.92 -24.91
N GLU A 5 12.86 -5.88 -23.98
CA GLU A 5 13.82 -5.78 -22.87
C GLU A 5 15.26 -6.11 -23.31
N ALA A 6 15.43 -7.04 -24.26
CA ALA A 6 16.73 -7.32 -24.86
C ALA A 6 17.20 -6.13 -25.71
N GLU A 7 16.28 -5.57 -26.50
CA GLU A 7 16.49 -4.37 -27.32
C GLU A 7 16.83 -3.16 -26.44
N LEU A 8 16.14 -2.96 -25.31
CA LEU A 8 16.49 -1.91 -24.35
C LEU A 8 17.88 -2.11 -23.74
N GLY A 9 18.25 -3.36 -23.42
CA GLY A 9 19.57 -3.68 -22.88
C GLY A 9 20.70 -3.38 -23.86
N GLU A 10 20.49 -3.64 -25.15
CA GLU A 10 21.41 -3.26 -26.22
C GLU A 10 21.45 -1.74 -26.41
N LEU A 11 20.28 -1.08 -26.43
CA LEU A 11 20.17 0.37 -26.59
C LEU A 11 20.87 1.15 -25.45
N LEU A 12 20.81 0.64 -24.22
CA LEU A 12 21.53 1.22 -23.08
C LEU A 12 23.06 1.02 -23.17
N ARG A 13 23.51 -0.10 -23.74
CA ARG A 13 24.93 -0.37 -24.00
C ARG A 13 25.45 0.55 -25.11
N ASP A 14 24.69 0.67 -26.19
CA ASP A 14 25.04 1.49 -27.35
C ASP A 14 25.05 2.99 -27.03
N ARG A 15 24.22 3.42 -26.06
CA ARG A 15 24.23 4.78 -25.50
C ARG A 15 25.37 5.03 -24.49
N GLY A 16 26.21 4.04 -24.20
CA GLY A 16 27.31 4.14 -23.23
C GLY A 16 26.87 4.33 -21.78
N ILE A 17 25.60 4.04 -21.47
CA ILE A 17 25.03 4.20 -20.12
C ILE A 17 25.44 3.03 -19.22
N VAL A 18 25.64 1.85 -19.81
CA VAL A 18 25.98 0.61 -19.09
C VAL A 18 27.19 -0.05 -19.75
N ASP A 19 28.17 -0.43 -18.95
CA ASP A 19 29.36 -1.16 -19.38
C ASP A 19 29.04 -2.65 -19.67
N ALA A 20 30.00 -3.38 -20.25
CA ALA A 20 29.81 -4.79 -20.59
C ALA A 20 29.47 -5.66 -19.36
N ALA A 21 30.03 -5.32 -18.19
CA ALA A 21 29.73 -5.97 -16.93
C ALA A 21 28.29 -5.69 -16.45
N GLY A 22 27.84 -4.43 -16.54
CA GLY A 22 26.48 -4.04 -16.21
C GLY A 22 25.45 -4.62 -17.18
N HIS A 23 25.78 -4.77 -18.46
CA HIS A 23 24.91 -5.43 -19.44
C HIS A 23 24.77 -6.93 -19.14
N ALA A 24 25.88 -7.62 -18.82
CA ALA A 24 25.86 -9.01 -18.39
C ALA A 24 25.06 -9.19 -17.09
N ALA A 25 25.19 -8.26 -16.13
CA ALA A 25 24.42 -8.27 -14.89
C ALA A 25 22.90 -8.07 -15.13
N LEU A 26 22.51 -7.21 -16.07
CA LEU A 26 21.11 -7.01 -16.49
C LEU A 26 20.51 -8.27 -17.13
N LEU A 27 21.28 -8.98 -17.95
CA LEU A 27 20.85 -10.25 -18.54
C LEU A 27 20.78 -11.37 -17.49
N ALA A 28 21.69 -11.38 -16.52
CA ALA A 28 21.70 -12.35 -15.42
C ALA A 28 20.58 -12.12 -14.38
N THR A 29 20.05 -10.89 -14.28
CA THR A 29 18.92 -10.56 -13.39
C THR A 29 17.55 -10.89 -13.98
N ARG A 30 17.49 -11.56 -15.14
CA ARG A 30 16.24 -12.00 -15.74
C ARG A 30 15.45 -12.85 -14.74
N PRO A 31 14.25 -12.42 -14.31
CA PRO A 31 13.43 -13.22 -13.42
C PRO A 31 13.08 -14.52 -14.12
N GLY A 32 13.22 -15.64 -13.39
CA GLY A 32 12.78 -16.94 -13.87
C GLY A 32 11.29 -16.93 -14.20
N PRO A 33 10.78 -17.98 -14.86
CA PRO A 33 9.35 -18.13 -15.12
C PRO A 33 8.51 -17.87 -13.86
N TRP A 34 7.45 -17.06 -13.98
CA TRP A 34 6.64 -16.62 -12.84
C TRP A 34 6.10 -17.80 -11.99
N TRP A 35 5.80 -18.93 -12.63
CA TRP A 35 5.31 -20.14 -11.96
C TRP A 35 6.40 -20.81 -11.10
N LEU A 36 7.67 -20.79 -11.54
CA LEU A 36 8.80 -21.27 -10.73
C LEU A 36 9.03 -20.36 -9.52
N MET A 37 8.91 -19.04 -9.73
CA MET A 37 9.03 -18.09 -8.63
C MET A 37 7.93 -18.29 -7.59
N LEU A 38 6.69 -18.52 -8.04
CA LEU A 38 5.57 -18.83 -7.16
C LEU A 38 5.81 -20.14 -6.39
N LEU A 39 6.19 -21.22 -7.09
CA LEU A 39 6.46 -22.52 -6.49
C LEU A 39 7.59 -22.44 -5.45
N GLN A 40 8.69 -21.76 -5.77
CA GLN A 40 9.82 -21.55 -4.86
C GLN A 40 9.41 -20.73 -3.63
N GLY A 41 8.53 -19.73 -3.81
CA GLY A 41 7.97 -18.97 -2.70
C GLY A 41 7.12 -19.83 -1.78
N VAL A 42 6.19 -20.61 -2.32
CA VAL A 42 5.35 -21.54 -1.55
C VAL A 42 6.19 -22.58 -0.82
N ALA A 43 7.19 -23.15 -1.51
CA ALA A 43 8.11 -24.12 -0.91
C ALA A 43 8.92 -23.51 0.26
N ALA A 44 9.35 -22.24 0.13
CA ALA A 44 10.04 -21.54 1.21
C ALA A 44 9.14 -21.36 2.44
N TRP A 45 7.87 -20.98 2.26
CA TRP A 45 6.92 -20.87 3.37
C TRP A 45 6.66 -22.22 4.04
N PHE A 46 6.48 -23.29 3.26
CA PHE A 46 6.31 -24.63 3.82
C PHE A 46 7.54 -25.09 4.61
N ALA A 47 8.73 -24.91 4.05
CA ALA A 47 9.98 -25.20 4.74
C ALA A 47 10.15 -24.39 6.03
N SER A 48 9.84 -23.08 6.00
CA SER A 48 9.86 -22.22 7.18
C SER A 48 8.94 -22.74 8.29
N LEU A 49 7.72 -23.14 7.96
CA LEU A 49 6.77 -23.66 8.95
C LEU A 49 7.24 -24.99 9.56
N LEU A 50 7.82 -25.89 8.76
CA LEU A 50 8.40 -27.13 9.26
C LEU A 50 9.61 -26.87 10.17
N ILE A 51 10.52 -25.97 9.78
CA ILE A 51 11.67 -25.62 10.62
C ILE A 51 11.21 -24.94 11.91
N MET A 52 10.30 -23.98 11.81
CA MET A 52 9.77 -23.27 12.97
C MET A 52 9.03 -24.22 13.92
N SER A 53 8.24 -25.16 13.41
CA SER A 53 7.55 -26.16 14.25
C SER A 53 8.54 -27.14 14.89
N ALA A 54 9.52 -27.63 14.14
CA ALA A 54 10.57 -28.49 14.68
C ALA A 54 11.39 -27.82 15.80
N VAL A 55 11.54 -26.49 15.75
CA VAL A 55 12.22 -25.71 16.79
C VAL A 55 11.27 -25.30 17.92
N SER A 56 10.02 -24.97 17.63
CA SER A 56 9.05 -24.50 18.63
C SER A 56 8.57 -25.60 19.57
N LEU A 57 8.43 -26.85 19.09
CA LEU A 57 8.02 -27.98 19.92
C LEU A 57 9.00 -28.27 21.07
N PRO A 58 10.32 -28.41 20.82
CA PRO A 58 11.30 -28.53 21.90
C PRO A 58 11.34 -27.31 22.81
N LEU A 59 11.19 -26.10 22.26
CA LEU A 59 11.14 -24.86 23.05
C LEU A 59 9.94 -24.82 24.01
N ALA A 60 8.80 -25.39 23.64
CA ALA A 60 7.65 -25.53 24.54
C ALA A 60 7.98 -26.41 25.76
N GLY A 61 8.90 -27.37 25.62
CA GLY A 61 9.42 -28.18 26.73
C GLY A 61 10.23 -27.39 27.76
N PHE A 62 10.82 -26.24 27.37
CA PHE A 62 11.47 -25.30 28.29
C PHE A 62 10.48 -24.32 28.95
N GLY A 63 9.18 -24.47 28.68
CA GLY A 63 8.09 -23.66 29.23
C GLY A 63 7.62 -22.55 28.30
N THR A 64 6.44 -22.00 28.57
CA THR A 64 5.79 -20.98 27.75
C THR A 64 5.98 -19.56 28.30
N THR A 65 7.08 -19.33 29.03
CA THR A 65 7.33 -18.05 29.70
C THR A 65 7.63 -16.93 28.70
N ALA A 66 7.37 -15.68 29.11
CA ALA A 66 7.71 -14.50 28.32
C ALA A 66 9.20 -14.47 27.92
N LEU A 67 10.09 -14.96 28.78
CA LEU A 67 11.53 -15.05 28.50
C LEU A 67 11.81 -15.99 27.32
N VAL A 68 11.23 -17.21 27.32
CA VAL A 68 11.43 -18.19 26.25
C VAL A 68 10.92 -17.65 24.92
N ARG A 69 9.72 -17.03 24.90
CA ARG A 69 9.16 -16.39 23.70
C ARG A 69 10.05 -15.24 23.22
N GLY A 70 10.53 -14.40 24.13
CA GLY A 70 11.39 -13.25 23.82
C GLY A 70 12.71 -13.69 23.20
N VAL A 71 13.40 -14.65 23.81
CA VAL A 71 14.67 -15.20 23.29
C VAL A 71 14.46 -15.85 21.92
N ALA A 72 13.42 -16.67 21.75
CA ALA A 72 13.08 -17.27 20.47
C ALA A 72 12.79 -16.21 19.39
N GLY A 73 12.05 -15.15 19.76
CA GLY A 73 11.76 -14.01 18.90
C GLY A 73 13.03 -13.28 18.44
N VAL A 74 13.97 -13.00 19.34
CA VAL A 74 15.26 -12.38 19.01
C VAL A 74 16.06 -13.27 18.04
N VAL A 75 16.14 -14.58 18.32
CA VAL A 75 16.88 -15.53 17.48
C VAL A 75 16.29 -15.60 16.08
N LEU A 76 14.96 -15.66 15.94
CA LEU A 76 14.29 -15.66 14.63
C LEU A 76 14.52 -14.36 13.86
N CYS A 77 14.39 -13.21 14.52
CA CYS A 77 14.69 -11.91 13.89
C CYS A 77 16.16 -11.81 13.44
N ALA A 78 17.10 -12.22 14.29
CA ALA A 78 18.52 -12.22 13.95
C ALA A 78 18.82 -13.16 12.76
N THR A 79 18.19 -14.34 12.75
CA THR A 79 18.31 -15.31 11.66
C THR A 79 17.73 -14.74 10.36
N ALA A 80 16.59 -14.05 10.42
CA ALA A 80 16.02 -13.38 9.25
C ALA A 80 16.96 -12.32 8.67
N ILE A 81 17.56 -11.47 9.52
CA ILE A 81 18.54 -10.46 9.11
C ILE A 81 19.74 -11.11 8.43
N TRP A 82 20.24 -12.22 8.99
CA TRP A 82 21.34 -12.97 8.40
C TRP A 82 20.95 -13.56 7.03
N LEU A 83 19.76 -14.17 6.92
CA LEU A 83 19.27 -14.77 5.68
C LEU A 83 19.06 -13.75 4.54
N PHE A 84 18.68 -12.51 4.86
CA PHE A 84 18.55 -11.44 3.86
C PHE A 84 19.87 -11.06 3.18
N ARG A 85 21.02 -11.53 3.66
CA ARG A 85 22.33 -11.31 3.03
C ARG A 85 22.56 -12.13 1.76
N PHE A 86 21.81 -13.22 1.56
CA PHE A 86 22.06 -14.18 0.47
C PHE A 86 21.33 -13.85 -0.85
N ASP A 87 20.42 -12.86 -0.85
CA ASP A 87 19.68 -12.34 -2.00
C ASP A 87 19.17 -13.40 -3.02
N ARG A 88 18.63 -14.51 -2.52
CA ARG A 88 17.90 -15.51 -3.34
C ARG A 88 16.42 -15.45 -3.03
N LEU A 89 15.57 -15.77 -4.02
CA LEU A 89 14.11 -15.75 -3.85
C LEU A 89 13.66 -16.64 -2.67
N PHE A 90 14.11 -17.90 -2.64
CA PHE A 90 13.78 -18.83 -1.55
C PHE A 90 14.23 -18.30 -0.18
N THR A 91 15.47 -17.86 -0.05
CA THR A 91 16.01 -17.38 1.22
C THR A 91 15.33 -16.08 1.67
N ASN A 92 14.96 -15.20 0.73
CA ASN A 92 14.20 -13.98 1.02
C ASN A 92 12.78 -14.28 1.54
N GLN A 93 12.11 -15.30 1.02
CA GLN A 93 10.78 -15.74 1.50
C GLN A 93 10.88 -16.43 2.86
N MET A 94 11.91 -17.27 3.06
CA MET A 94 12.19 -17.91 4.35
C MET A 94 12.53 -16.88 5.43
N ALA A 95 13.38 -15.90 5.10
CA ALA A 95 13.72 -14.79 5.97
C ALA A 95 12.50 -13.94 6.33
N LEU A 96 11.58 -13.70 5.37
CA LEU A 96 10.32 -13.01 5.64
C LEU A 96 9.47 -13.77 6.67
N ALA A 97 9.30 -15.08 6.51
CA ALA A 97 8.55 -15.90 7.47
C ALA A 97 9.17 -15.86 8.87
N PHE A 98 10.50 -16.02 8.97
CA PHE A 98 11.21 -15.95 10.26
C PHE A 98 11.12 -14.57 10.89
N SER A 99 11.20 -13.51 10.08
CA SER A 99 11.02 -12.14 10.55
C SER A 99 9.63 -11.93 11.12
N LEU A 100 8.56 -12.35 10.44
CA LEU A 100 7.19 -12.19 10.91
C LEU A 100 6.94 -12.96 12.20
N ALA A 101 7.39 -14.21 12.26
CA ALA A 101 7.30 -15.03 13.45
C ALA A 101 8.08 -14.44 14.63
N GLY A 102 9.30 -14.00 14.38
CA GLY A 102 10.16 -13.38 15.39
C GLY A 102 9.57 -12.09 15.95
N GLN A 103 9.05 -11.22 15.07
CA GLN A 103 8.37 -9.99 15.48
C GLN A 103 7.12 -10.30 16.31
N GLY A 104 6.28 -11.25 15.89
CA GLY A 104 5.10 -11.66 16.65
C GLY A 104 5.42 -12.21 18.04
N LEU A 105 6.45 -13.06 18.17
CA LEU A 105 6.89 -13.57 19.47
C LEU A 105 7.44 -12.47 20.38
N LEU A 106 8.19 -11.50 19.83
CA LEU A 106 8.69 -10.36 20.60
C LEU A 106 7.56 -9.47 21.10
N VAL A 107 6.59 -9.17 20.23
CA VAL A 107 5.41 -8.37 20.58
C VAL A 107 4.64 -9.04 21.71
N TRP A 108 4.41 -10.35 21.60
CA TRP A 108 3.69 -11.09 22.64
C TRP A 108 4.48 -11.19 23.95
N ALA A 109 5.77 -11.48 23.88
CA ALA A 109 6.64 -11.62 25.05
C ALA A 109 6.74 -10.33 25.87
N LEU A 110 6.74 -9.18 25.20
CA LEU A 110 6.86 -7.87 25.82
C LEU A 110 5.49 -7.30 26.23
N GLY A 111 4.45 -7.55 25.44
CA GLY A 111 3.08 -7.10 25.71
C GLY A 111 2.49 -7.67 27.00
N ASP A 112 2.75 -8.96 27.29
CA ASP A 112 2.23 -9.63 28.50
C ASP A 112 2.86 -9.10 29.82
N ARG A 113 3.94 -8.28 29.76
CA ARG A 113 4.70 -7.88 30.98
C ARG A 113 4.28 -6.55 31.59
N TRP A 114 3.50 -5.76 30.88
CA TRP A 114 3.16 -4.41 31.30
C TRP A 114 1.65 -4.23 31.30
N ASP A 115 0.97 -4.58 32.40
CA ASP A 115 -0.40 -4.12 32.71
C ASP A 115 -0.42 -2.60 33.06
N LEU A 116 0.29 -1.78 32.27
CA LEU A 116 0.47 -0.35 32.55
C LEU A 116 -0.43 0.50 31.66
N VAL A 117 -1.39 1.20 32.30
CA VAL A 117 -2.08 2.46 31.93
C VAL A 117 -2.86 2.52 30.59
N LEU A 118 -2.47 1.76 29.57
CA LEU A 118 -3.09 1.68 28.24
C LEU A 118 -3.88 0.38 28.07
N ASP A 119 -4.86 0.39 27.18
CA ASP A 119 -5.57 -0.82 26.74
C ASP A 119 -4.58 -1.84 26.15
N HIS A 120 -4.81 -3.14 26.40
CA HIS A 120 -3.93 -4.24 25.99
C HIS A 120 -3.57 -4.19 24.49
N ASP A 121 -4.55 -3.90 23.63
CA ASP A 121 -4.34 -3.80 22.17
C ASP A 121 -3.38 -2.67 21.80
N ARG A 122 -3.45 -1.53 22.50
CA ARG A 122 -2.57 -0.38 22.28
C ARG A 122 -1.15 -0.65 22.77
N GLN A 123 -1.00 -1.42 23.84
CA GLN A 123 0.32 -1.84 24.31
C GLN A 123 0.99 -2.76 23.30
N LEU A 124 0.27 -3.78 22.81
CA LEU A 124 0.75 -4.69 21.77
C LEU A 124 1.15 -3.92 20.50
N ALA A 125 0.31 -2.97 20.06
CA ALA A 125 0.63 -2.10 18.92
C ALA A 125 1.84 -1.20 19.17
N GLY A 126 2.00 -0.66 20.38
CA GLY A 126 3.17 0.15 20.76
C GLY A 126 4.47 -0.65 20.66
N VAL A 127 4.48 -1.87 21.20
CA VAL A 127 5.62 -2.77 21.08
C VAL A 127 5.83 -3.20 19.61
N GLY A 128 4.75 -3.52 18.90
CA GLY A 128 4.76 -3.85 17.47
C GLY A 128 5.42 -2.78 16.63
N LEU A 129 5.08 -1.51 16.87
CA LEU A 129 5.64 -0.37 16.17
C LEU A 129 7.16 -0.25 16.39
N LEU A 130 7.64 -0.46 17.62
CA LEU A 130 9.07 -0.44 17.94
C LEU A 130 9.83 -1.60 17.29
N VAL A 131 9.30 -2.83 17.44
CA VAL A 131 9.91 -4.05 16.90
C VAL A 131 9.95 -4.03 15.38
N THR A 132 8.83 -3.68 14.74
CA THR A 132 8.71 -3.56 13.28
C THR A 132 9.56 -2.42 12.75
N GLY A 133 9.59 -1.27 13.44
CA GLY A 133 10.43 -0.14 13.10
C GLY A 133 11.92 -0.50 13.12
N ALA A 134 12.36 -1.26 14.14
CA ALA A 134 13.72 -1.78 14.19
C ALA A 134 14.01 -2.75 13.04
N MET A 135 13.06 -3.62 12.68
CA MET A 135 13.21 -4.56 11.56
C MET A 135 13.20 -3.90 10.18
N LEU A 136 12.80 -2.64 10.07
CA LEU A 136 12.83 -1.90 8.82
C LEU A 136 14.24 -1.38 8.45
N LEU A 137 15.14 -1.24 9.44
CA LEU A 137 16.48 -0.67 9.28
C LEU A 137 17.48 -1.57 8.56
N PRO A 138 17.54 -2.90 8.83
CA PRO A 138 18.46 -3.80 8.16
C PRO A 138 18.32 -3.80 6.63
N ARG A 139 19.38 -4.24 5.95
CA ARG A 139 19.31 -4.53 4.52
C ARG A 139 18.44 -5.77 4.34
N ALA A 140 17.29 -5.60 3.72
CA ALA A 140 16.29 -6.65 3.53
C ALA A 140 15.66 -6.53 2.15
N SER A 141 14.91 -7.57 1.76
CA SER A 141 14.19 -7.59 0.49
C SER A 141 13.12 -6.49 0.43
N ARG A 142 12.74 -6.09 -0.79
CA ARG A 142 11.67 -5.10 -1.00
C ARG A 142 10.35 -5.56 -0.38
N LEU A 143 10.00 -6.84 -0.55
CA LEU A 143 8.77 -7.40 -0.01
C LEU A 143 8.73 -7.29 1.52
N HIS A 144 9.82 -7.66 2.19
CA HIS A 144 9.93 -7.55 3.65
C HIS A 144 9.71 -6.12 4.13
N ARG A 145 10.34 -5.13 3.50
CA ARG A 145 10.15 -3.71 3.86
C ARG A 145 8.72 -3.22 3.61
N VAL A 146 8.04 -3.71 2.58
CA VAL A 146 6.62 -3.39 2.33
C VAL A 146 5.75 -3.98 3.44
N VAL A 147 5.98 -5.25 3.79
CA VAL A 147 5.22 -5.92 4.85
C VAL A 147 5.46 -5.25 6.21
N CYS A 148 6.71 -4.95 6.57
CA CYS A 148 7.00 -4.18 7.78
C CYS A 148 6.40 -2.77 7.73
N GLY A 149 6.39 -2.11 6.58
CA GLY A 149 5.70 -0.82 6.41
C GLY A 149 4.19 -0.94 6.66
N LEU A 150 3.55 -2.01 6.20
CA LEU A 150 2.12 -2.27 6.43
C LEU A 150 1.83 -2.53 7.91
N ILE A 151 2.64 -3.36 8.56
CA ILE A 151 2.52 -3.66 10.00
C ILE A 151 2.70 -2.36 10.81
N LEU A 152 3.70 -1.56 10.49
CA LEU A 152 3.96 -0.29 11.18
C LEU A 152 2.79 0.70 11.03
N ILE A 153 2.18 0.79 9.85
CA ILE A 153 0.99 1.63 9.64
C ILE A 153 -0.23 1.06 10.37
N PHE A 154 -0.39 -0.27 10.41
CA PHE A 154 -1.45 -0.93 11.15
C PHE A 154 -1.33 -0.65 12.65
N ASP A 155 -0.14 -0.87 13.23
CA ASP A 155 0.15 -0.60 14.64
C ASP A 155 -0.07 0.89 14.98
N ALA A 156 0.37 1.80 14.12
CA ALA A 156 0.08 3.22 14.25
C ALA A 156 -1.44 3.51 14.22
N GLY A 157 -2.19 2.83 13.35
CA GLY A 157 -3.65 2.91 13.30
C GLY A 157 -4.32 2.44 14.58
N VAL A 158 -3.87 1.33 15.17
CA VAL A 158 -4.39 0.81 16.45
C VAL A 158 -4.11 1.80 17.59
N LEU A 159 -2.91 2.39 17.63
CA LEU A 159 -2.56 3.41 18.62
C LEU A 159 -3.43 4.67 18.50
N ILE A 160 -3.74 5.08 17.27
CA ILE A 160 -4.65 6.21 16.98
C ILE A 160 -6.10 5.88 17.36
N GLY A 161 -6.51 4.62 17.20
CA GLY A 161 -7.88 4.14 17.43
C GLY A 161 -8.83 4.40 16.25
N SER A 162 -10.13 4.15 16.44
CA SER A 162 -11.16 4.21 15.37
C SER A 162 -11.83 5.58 15.17
N GLY A 163 -11.42 6.59 15.94
CA GLY A 163 -11.99 7.94 15.91
C GLY A 163 -11.58 8.78 14.69
N PRO A 164 -11.79 10.11 14.74
CA PRO A 164 -11.41 11.04 13.67
C PRO A 164 -9.91 10.96 13.29
N GLY A 165 -9.05 10.59 14.25
CA GLY A 165 -7.62 10.40 13.99
C GLY A 165 -7.33 9.35 12.91
N ALA A 166 -8.15 8.29 12.82
CA ALA A 166 -7.98 7.25 11.81
C ALA A 166 -8.31 7.74 10.40
N GLU A 167 -9.31 8.63 10.29
CA GLU A 167 -9.62 9.30 9.03
C GLU A 167 -8.49 10.23 8.62
N VAL A 168 -7.94 11.01 9.55
CA VAL A 168 -6.78 11.87 9.32
C VAL A 168 -5.58 11.04 8.88
N LEU A 169 -5.34 9.86 9.48
CA LEU A 169 -4.30 8.94 9.03
C LEU A 169 -4.51 8.58 7.54
N GLY A 170 -5.73 8.27 7.11
CA GLY A 170 -6.03 8.01 5.69
C GLY A 170 -5.68 9.18 4.77
N VAL A 171 -6.01 10.41 5.17
CA VAL A 171 -5.66 11.63 4.42
C VAL A 171 -4.14 11.79 4.37
N VAL A 172 -3.45 11.62 5.50
CA VAL A 172 -1.99 11.72 5.59
C VAL A 172 -1.30 10.67 4.72
N LEU A 173 -1.79 9.44 4.72
CA LEU A 173 -1.25 8.37 3.86
C LEU A 173 -1.46 8.70 2.38
N ALA A 174 -2.65 9.14 1.98
CA ALA A 174 -2.92 9.55 0.59
C ALA A 174 -2.03 10.74 0.16
N ALA A 175 -1.88 11.75 1.02
CA ALA A 175 -1.02 12.89 0.78
C ALA A 175 0.46 12.49 0.69
N GLY A 176 0.93 11.63 1.60
CA GLY A 176 2.30 11.11 1.62
C GLY A 176 2.63 10.27 0.39
N VAL A 177 1.67 9.49 -0.10
CA VAL A 177 1.80 8.74 -1.36
C VAL A 177 1.87 9.68 -2.55
N ALA A 178 0.96 10.67 -2.64
CA ALA A 178 0.99 11.68 -3.69
C ALA A 178 2.32 12.46 -3.70
N TRP A 179 2.76 12.93 -2.54
CA TRP A 179 4.02 13.64 -2.38
C TRP A 179 5.23 12.79 -2.76
N SER A 180 5.29 11.54 -2.27
CA SER A 180 6.40 10.64 -2.59
C SER A 180 6.42 10.27 -4.07
N CYS A 181 5.27 10.10 -4.73
CA CYS A 181 5.22 9.88 -6.17
C CYS A 181 5.76 11.10 -6.95
N VAL A 182 5.30 12.30 -6.61
CA VAL A 182 5.75 13.55 -7.24
C VAL A 182 7.25 13.79 -7.05
N THR A 183 7.78 13.48 -5.87
CA THR A 183 9.20 13.67 -5.52
C THR A 183 10.08 12.47 -5.87
N ARG A 184 9.56 11.46 -6.61
CA ARG A 184 10.27 10.22 -6.94
C ARG A 184 11.65 10.46 -7.55
N SER A 185 11.78 11.45 -8.44
CA SER A 185 13.07 11.80 -9.06
C SER A 185 14.16 12.18 -8.04
N ARG A 186 13.78 12.71 -6.88
CA ARG A 186 14.71 13.17 -5.83
C ARG A 186 15.15 12.03 -4.92
N TRP A 187 14.23 11.14 -4.54
CA TRP A 187 14.55 10.09 -3.56
C TRP A 187 14.90 8.74 -4.19
N ALA A 188 14.56 8.49 -5.46
CA ALA A 188 14.92 7.24 -6.14
C ALA A 188 16.44 7.05 -6.27
N THR A 189 17.20 8.15 -6.33
CA THR A 189 18.67 8.14 -6.40
C THR A 189 19.35 8.12 -5.03
N HIS A 190 18.60 8.32 -3.94
CA HIS A 190 19.15 8.34 -2.59
C HIS A 190 19.55 6.92 -2.14
N PRO A 191 20.58 6.72 -1.29
CA PRO A 191 20.97 5.39 -0.79
C PRO A 191 19.84 4.62 -0.08
N ARG A 192 18.88 5.36 0.48
CA ARG A 192 17.65 4.82 1.11
C ARG A 192 16.44 4.75 0.18
N GLY A 193 16.62 4.95 -1.13
CA GLY A 193 15.54 4.97 -2.11
C GLY A 193 14.72 3.68 -2.13
N GLY A 194 15.35 2.53 -1.91
CA GLY A 194 14.65 1.25 -1.77
C GLY A 194 13.74 1.15 -0.54
N LEU A 195 14.11 1.79 0.58
CA LEU A 195 13.26 1.90 1.78
C LEU A 195 12.06 2.81 1.51
N LEU A 196 12.32 3.99 0.96
CA LEU A 196 11.28 4.97 0.65
C LEU A 196 10.28 4.41 -0.38
N GLY A 197 10.76 3.72 -1.41
CA GLY A 197 9.88 3.06 -2.37
C GLY A 197 9.03 1.91 -1.79
N ALA A 198 9.54 1.20 -0.77
CA ALA A 198 8.77 0.19 -0.05
C ALA A 198 7.71 0.83 0.85
N LEU A 199 8.07 1.91 1.57
CA LEU A 199 7.15 2.68 2.40
C LEU A 199 6.07 3.38 1.58
N THR A 200 6.38 3.93 0.40
CA THR A 200 5.38 4.49 -0.52
C THR A 200 4.38 3.43 -0.95
N LEU A 201 4.84 2.21 -1.26
CA LEU A 201 3.94 1.13 -1.65
C LEU A 201 3.08 0.68 -0.45
N ALA A 202 3.67 0.51 0.73
CA ALA A 202 2.94 0.16 1.95
C ALA A 202 1.89 1.23 2.31
N ALA A 203 2.27 2.50 2.31
CA ALA A 203 1.37 3.63 2.55
C ALA A 203 0.27 3.71 1.49
N GLY A 204 0.59 3.41 0.23
CA GLY A 204 -0.39 3.36 -0.85
C GLY A 204 -1.43 2.26 -0.66
N VAL A 205 -0.99 1.04 -0.37
CA VAL A 205 -1.88 -0.09 -0.08
C VAL A 205 -2.71 0.18 1.17
N ALA A 206 -2.10 0.72 2.24
CA ALA A 206 -2.81 1.08 3.46
C ALA A 206 -3.85 2.19 3.21
N ALA A 207 -3.50 3.26 2.47
CA ALA A 207 -4.45 4.32 2.10
C ALA A 207 -5.64 3.76 1.32
N LEU A 208 -5.40 2.82 0.39
CA LEU A 208 -6.46 2.19 -0.40
C LEU A 208 -7.35 1.25 0.44
N ALA A 209 -6.81 0.59 1.46
CA ALA A 209 -7.56 -0.35 2.30
C ALA A 209 -8.30 0.33 3.46
N LEU A 210 -7.78 1.45 3.98
CA LEU A 210 -8.27 2.08 5.20
C LEU A 210 -9.76 2.50 5.16
N PRO A 211 -10.30 3.09 4.08
CA PRO A 211 -11.73 3.41 4.02
C PRO A 211 -12.62 2.18 4.26
N ALA A 212 -12.31 1.05 3.64
CA ALA A 212 -13.04 -0.20 3.85
C ALA A 212 -12.92 -0.70 5.31
N ILE A 213 -11.72 -0.63 5.89
CA ILE A 213 -11.46 -1.03 7.29
C ILE A 213 -12.26 -0.15 8.27
N LEU A 214 -12.24 1.17 8.10
CA LEU A 214 -12.96 2.10 8.99
C LEU A 214 -14.46 1.88 8.94
N ARG A 215 -15.01 1.61 7.76
CA ARG A 215 -16.43 1.30 7.58
C ARG A 215 -16.81 -0.02 8.25
N LEU A 216 -15.95 -1.04 8.15
CA LEU A 216 -16.13 -2.30 8.88
C LEU A 216 -16.07 -2.09 10.40
N ALA A 217 -15.09 -1.32 10.87
CA ALA A 217 -14.87 -1.04 12.29
C ALA A 217 -15.98 -0.22 12.94
N ARG A 218 -16.66 0.65 12.19
CA ARG A 218 -17.83 1.42 12.65
C ARG A 218 -19.13 0.62 12.68
N GLY A 219 -19.10 -0.63 12.20
CA GLY A 219 -20.28 -1.47 12.12
C GLY A 219 -21.21 -1.09 10.97
N ASP A 220 -20.90 -0.07 10.16
CA ASP A 220 -21.72 0.38 9.03
C ASP A 220 -21.97 -0.76 8.02
N ALA A 221 -20.98 -1.65 7.83
CA ALA A 221 -21.10 -2.78 6.91
C ALA A 221 -21.97 -3.94 7.44
N TRP A 222 -21.96 -4.20 8.75
CA TRP A 222 -22.76 -5.27 9.37
C TRP A 222 -24.18 -4.79 9.72
N ALA A 223 -24.33 -3.54 10.15
CA ALA A 223 -25.64 -2.91 10.37
C ALA A 223 -26.44 -2.79 9.07
N ALA A 224 -25.77 -2.55 7.93
CA ALA A 224 -26.39 -2.55 6.60
C ALA A 224 -26.91 -3.94 6.22
N ALA A 225 -26.15 -4.99 6.54
CA ALA A 225 -26.48 -6.36 6.20
C ALA A 225 -27.58 -6.97 7.09
N VAL A 226 -27.73 -6.53 8.35
CA VAL A 226 -28.62 -7.16 9.34
C VAL A 226 -29.87 -6.33 9.66
N VAL A 227 -29.79 -4.99 9.66
CA VAL A 227 -30.87 -4.13 10.20
C VAL A 227 -31.57 -3.31 9.09
N GLY A 228 -31.04 -3.29 7.87
CA GLY A 228 -31.63 -2.56 6.73
C GLY A 228 -31.75 -1.05 6.97
N HIS A 229 -31.02 -0.51 7.94
CA HIS A 229 -31.01 0.89 8.34
C HIS A 229 -29.57 1.35 8.64
N ALA A 230 -28.61 0.98 7.80
CA ALA A 230 -27.33 1.67 7.81
C ALA A 230 -27.51 3.00 7.09
N GLY A 231 -28.01 4.00 7.82
CA GLY A 231 -28.00 5.37 7.33
C GLY A 231 -26.60 5.72 6.86
N PHE A 232 -26.51 6.19 5.62
CA PHE A 232 -25.34 6.81 4.99
C PHE A 232 -24.70 7.96 5.83
N ALA A 233 -25.32 8.30 6.96
CA ALA A 233 -25.04 9.44 7.83
C ALA A 233 -23.82 9.27 8.74
N GLY A 234 -23.21 8.08 8.83
CA GLY A 234 -21.88 7.88 9.43
C GLY A 234 -20.73 8.38 8.54
N GLY A 235 -20.96 9.44 7.75
CA GLY A 235 -20.00 9.95 6.78
C GLY A 235 -18.64 10.17 7.43
N MET A 236 -17.57 9.69 6.78
CA MET A 236 -16.20 9.95 7.21
C MET A 236 -15.90 11.43 7.00
N ALA A 237 -16.28 12.23 7.99
CA ALA A 237 -16.36 13.70 7.96
C ALA A 237 -15.03 14.37 7.60
N TRP A 238 -13.91 13.70 7.85
CA TRP A 238 -12.57 14.19 7.57
C TRP A 238 -11.93 13.50 6.37
N LEU A 239 -12.18 12.19 6.18
CA LEU A 239 -11.53 11.44 5.11
C LEU A 239 -11.95 11.92 3.72
N ALA A 240 -13.26 12.10 3.48
CA ALA A 240 -13.77 12.52 2.18
C ALA A 240 -13.28 13.92 1.76
N PRO A 241 -13.49 14.98 2.55
CA PRO A 241 -13.01 16.31 2.19
C PRO A 241 -11.48 16.39 2.19
N GLY A 242 -10.81 15.69 3.11
CA GLY A 242 -9.35 15.64 3.15
C GLY A 242 -8.76 14.97 1.91
N ALA A 243 -9.26 13.79 1.52
CA ALA A 243 -8.84 13.12 0.29
C ALA A 243 -9.17 13.93 -0.97
N GLY A 244 -10.32 14.62 -0.99
CA GLY A 244 -10.69 15.53 -2.06
C GLY A 244 -9.73 16.72 -2.19
N LEU A 245 -9.32 17.32 -1.08
CA LEU A 245 -8.32 18.38 -1.06
C LEU A 245 -6.96 17.90 -1.56
N VAL A 246 -6.54 16.69 -1.17
CA VAL A 246 -5.31 16.07 -1.70
C VAL A 246 -5.42 15.84 -3.21
N LEU A 247 -6.56 15.36 -3.71
CA LEU A 247 -6.80 15.18 -5.14
C LEU A 247 -6.69 16.50 -5.92
N VAL A 248 -7.30 17.57 -5.41
CA VAL A 248 -7.23 18.91 -6.01
C VAL A 248 -5.80 19.45 -5.99
N ALA A 249 -5.10 19.33 -4.87
CA ALA A 249 -3.71 19.78 -4.74
C ALA A 249 -2.78 19.02 -5.70
N LEU A 250 -2.94 17.70 -5.80
CA LEU A 250 -2.20 16.86 -6.75
C LEU A 250 -2.52 17.26 -8.20
N GLY A 251 -3.79 17.42 -8.56
CA GLY A 251 -4.20 17.85 -9.89
C GLY A 251 -3.62 19.22 -10.26
N ALA A 252 -3.71 20.20 -9.36
CA ALA A 252 -3.13 21.52 -9.55
C ALA A 252 -1.60 21.47 -9.73
N TYR A 253 -0.91 20.62 -8.97
CA TYR A 253 0.52 20.42 -9.11
C TYR A 253 0.89 19.79 -10.45
N LEU A 254 0.20 18.71 -10.86
CA LEU A 254 0.45 18.01 -12.11
C LEU A 254 0.19 18.91 -13.33
N LEU A 255 -0.79 19.80 -13.23
CA LEU A 255 -1.18 20.72 -14.30
C LEU A 255 -0.47 22.07 -14.26
N ARG A 256 0.54 22.26 -13.40
CA ARG A 256 1.24 23.57 -13.25
C ARG A 256 1.86 24.10 -14.54
N GLY A 257 2.25 23.22 -15.46
CA GLY A 257 2.79 23.58 -16.78
C GLY A 257 1.75 23.59 -17.91
N ALA A 258 0.48 23.28 -17.63
CA ALA A 258 -0.59 23.27 -18.62
C ALA A 258 -1.16 24.68 -18.84
N SER A 259 -1.93 24.84 -19.93
CA SER A 259 -2.66 26.08 -20.21
C SER A 259 -3.63 26.44 -19.07
N GLN A 260 -3.94 27.74 -18.92
CA GLN A 260 -4.88 28.21 -17.89
C GLN A 260 -6.22 27.47 -17.95
N ARG A 261 -6.74 27.19 -19.15
CA ARG A 261 -7.96 26.40 -19.36
C ARG A 261 -7.80 24.99 -18.82
N GLY A 262 -6.71 24.30 -19.16
CA GLY A 262 -6.42 22.95 -18.67
C GLY A 262 -6.32 22.87 -17.14
N ARG A 263 -5.68 23.88 -16.52
CA ARG A 263 -5.59 23.99 -15.05
C ARG A 263 -6.97 24.13 -14.40
N VAL A 264 -7.80 25.05 -14.90
CA VAL A 264 -9.16 25.25 -14.38
C VAL A 264 -10.00 24.00 -14.57
N THR A 265 -9.98 23.39 -15.76
CA THR A 265 -10.71 22.15 -16.03
C THR A 265 -10.29 21.03 -15.07
N GLY A 266 -9.00 20.84 -14.83
CA GLY A 266 -8.52 19.80 -13.91
C GLY A 266 -8.96 20.02 -12.46
N VAL A 267 -8.91 21.27 -11.98
CA VAL A 267 -9.39 21.62 -10.62
C VAL A 267 -10.90 21.40 -10.50
N VAL A 268 -11.68 21.85 -11.49
CA VAL A 268 -13.13 21.65 -11.51
C VAL A 268 -13.48 20.17 -11.50
N VAL A 269 -12.79 19.37 -12.32
CA VAL A 269 -13.00 17.91 -12.37
C VAL A 269 -12.67 17.25 -11.04
N ALA A 270 -11.55 17.61 -10.41
CA ALA A 270 -11.17 17.08 -9.10
C ALA A 270 -12.20 17.45 -8.00
N LEU A 271 -12.70 18.69 -8.01
CA LEU A 271 -13.75 19.15 -7.09
C LEU A 271 -15.07 18.41 -7.32
N LEU A 272 -15.51 18.29 -8.58
CA LEU A 272 -16.71 17.53 -8.94
C LEU A 272 -16.59 16.06 -8.55
N TRP A 273 -15.43 15.45 -8.77
CA TRP A 273 -15.18 14.06 -8.35
C TRP A 273 -15.29 13.90 -6.83
N GLY A 274 -14.65 14.81 -6.08
CA GLY A 274 -14.73 14.82 -4.61
C GLY A 274 -16.15 15.03 -4.09
N LEU A 275 -16.95 15.88 -4.75
CA LEU A 275 -18.34 16.15 -4.36
C LEU A 275 -19.27 14.98 -4.68
N VAL A 276 -19.18 14.43 -5.89
CA VAL A 276 -20.01 13.29 -6.37
C VAL A 276 -19.73 12.05 -5.54
N PHE A 277 -18.46 11.77 -5.23
CA PHE A 277 -18.05 10.59 -4.49
C PHE A 277 -17.70 10.87 -3.02
N HIS A 278 -18.14 11.99 -2.44
CA HIS A 278 -17.95 12.29 -1.00
C HIS A 278 -18.47 11.14 -0.13
N ALA A 279 -19.52 10.49 -0.65
CA ALA A 279 -20.20 9.36 -0.07
C ALA A 279 -19.35 8.07 -0.05
N VAL A 280 -18.40 7.96 -0.97
CA VAL A 280 -17.51 6.80 -1.13
C VAL A 280 -16.06 7.31 -1.12
N PRO A 281 -15.53 7.71 0.06
CA PRO A 281 -14.20 8.30 0.14
C PRO A 281 -13.10 7.39 -0.41
N GLY A 282 -13.32 6.06 -0.40
CA GLY A 282 -12.42 5.10 -1.03
C GLY A 282 -12.19 5.34 -2.52
N LEU A 283 -13.19 5.81 -3.27
CA LEU A 283 -13.03 6.13 -4.69
C LEU A 283 -12.22 7.42 -4.92
N ILE A 284 -12.34 8.39 -4.01
CA ILE A 284 -11.52 9.61 -4.03
C ILE A 284 -10.05 9.26 -3.74
N VAL A 285 -9.79 8.43 -2.72
CA VAL A 285 -8.44 7.96 -2.39
C VAL A 285 -7.86 7.14 -3.55
N ALA A 286 -8.64 6.24 -4.14
CA ALA A 286 -8.20 5.44 -5.28
C ALA A 286 -7.82 6.31 -6.49
N ALA A 287 -8.61 7.35 -6.81
CA ALA A 287 -8.28 8.29 -7.88
C ALA A 287 -6.98 9.06 -7.60
N THR A 288 -6.82 9.56 -6.37
CA THR A 288 -5.59 10.26 -5.94
C THR A 288 -4.35 9.38 -6.06
N VAL A 289 -4.41 8.16 -5.51
CA VAL A 289 -3.30 7.20 -5.54
C VAL A 289 -3.00 6.76 -6.97
N PHE A 290 -4.03 6.56 -7.80
CA PHE A 290 -3.86 6.20 -9.21
C PHE A 290 -3.13 7.30 -10.00
N LEU A 291 -3.58 8.57 -9.90
CA LEU A 291 -2.93 9.69 -10.59
C LEU A 291 -1.48 9.88 -10.15
N ALA A 292 -1.23 9.80 -8.84
CA ALA A 292 0.11 9.86 -8.28
C ALA A 292 1.00 8.73 -8.81
N ALA A 293 0.52 7.48 -8.72
CA ALA A 293 1.27 6.31 -9.17
C ALA A 293 1.51 6.32 -10.69
N PHE A 294 0.53 6.78 -11.47
CA PHE A 294 0.63 6.93 -12.92
C PHE A 294 1.72 7.93 -13.29
N GLN A 295 1.72 9.12 -12.68
CA GLN A 295 2.78 10.12 -12.90
C GLN A 295 4.16 9.58 -12.52
N ALA A 296 4.25 8.83 -11.42
CA ALA A 296 5.49 8.24 -10.96
C ALA A 296 5.89 6.97 -11.73
N SER A 297 5.11 6.52 -12.71
CA SER A 297 5.29 5.25 -13.43
C SER A 297 5.40 4.02 -12.51
N GLN A 298 4.70 4.06 -11.35
CA GLN A 298 4.64 2.96 -10.39
C GLN A 298 3.51 1.99 -10.73
N ARG A 299 3.78 1.07 -11.66
CA ARG A 299 2.77 0.12 -12.19
C ARG A 299 2.05 -0.69 -11.11
N THR A 300 2.77 -1.18 -10.10
CA THR A 300 2.18 -1.99 -9.01
C THR A 300 1.14 -1.20 -8.21
N LEU A 301 1.47 0.05 -7.83
CA LEU A 301 0.57 0.88 -7.05
C LEU A 301 -0.62 1.36 -7.87
N ALA A 302 -0.41 1.68 -9.15
CA ALA A 302 -1.50 2.00 -10.08
C ALA A 302 -2.47 0.81 -10.25
N ALA A 303 -1.95 -0.42 -10.36
CA ALA A 303 -2.77 -1.63 -10.44
C ALA A 303 -3.61 -1.85 -9.16
N PHE A 304 -3.01 -1.68 -7.97
CA PHE A 304 -3.75 -1.74 -6.72
C PHE A 304 -4.82 -0.65 -6.61
N ALA A 305 -4.53 0.58 -7.06
CA ALA A 305 -5.50 1.66 -7.05
C ALA A 305 -6.69 1.38 -7.98
N LEU A 306 -6.45 0.82 -9.18
CA LEU A 306 -7.52 0.39 -10.08
C LEU A 306 -8.34 -0.76 -9.50
N LEU A 307 -7.70 -1.77 -8.92
CA LEU A 307 -8.39 -2.87 -8.25
C LEU A 307 -9.26 -2.35 -7.11
N ALA A 308 -8.71 -1.46 -6.26
CA ALA A 308 -9.46 -0.83 -5.18
C ALA A 308 -10.64 -0.01 -5.71
N ALA A 309 -10.47 0.74 -6.80
CA ALA A 309 -11.57 1.46 -7.43
C ALA A 309 -12.70 0.53 -7.90
N VAL A 310 -12.36 -0.62 -8.51
CA VAL A 310 -13.37 -1.63 -8.90
C VAL A 310 -14.09 -2.19 -7.68
N LEU A 311 -13.36 -2.51 -6.60
CA LEU A 311 -13.94 -3.00 -5.36
C LEU A 311 -14.86 -1.96 -4.71
N TYR A 312 -14.47 -0.68 -4.67
CA TYR A 312 -15.30 0.39 -4.13
C TYR A 312 -16.54 0.68 -4.99
N VAL A 313 -16.44 0.56 -6.31
CA VAL A 313 -17.63 0.63 -7.20
C VAL A 313 -18.56 -0.54 -6.96
N GLY A 314 -18.02 -1.76 -6.81
CA GLY A 314 -18.81 -2.94 -6.46
C GLY A 314 -19.52 -2.79 -5.11
N GLU A 315 -18.78 -2.33 -4.10
CA GLU A 315 -19.31 -2.02 -2.78
C GLU A 315 -20.44 -0.98 -2.84
N PHE A 316 -20.23 0.13 -3.57
CA PHE A 316 -21.23 1.16 -3.80
C PHE A 316 -22.51 0.61 -4.47
N TYR A 317 -22.35 -0.34 -5.40
CA TYR A 317 -23.46 -0.96 -6.11
C TYR A 317 -24.31 -1.86 -5.18
N TYR A 318 -23.67 -2.66 -4.31
CA TYR A 318 -24.35 -3.67 -3.47
C TYR A 318 -24.94 -3.14 -2.16
N LEU A 319 -24.69 -1.88 -1.78
CA LEU A 319 -25.28 -1.28 -0.56
C LEU A 319 -26.78 -0.99 -0.73
N LEU A 320 -27.65 -1.63 0.06
CA LEU A 320 -29.11 -1.63 -0.15
C LEU A 320 -29.82 -0.27 0.09
N ASP A 321 -29.18 0.68 0.78
CA ASP A 321 -29.87 1.86 1.33
C ASP A 321 -30.14 3.01 0.33
N VAL A 322 -29.77 2.83 -0.95
CA VAL A 322 -29.91 3.85 -1.99
C VAL A 322 -30.64 3.28 -3.20
N SER A 323 -31.61 4.02 -3.74
CA SER A 323 -32.38 3.58 -4.90
C SER A 323 -31.48 3.30 -6.10
N LEU A 324 -31.83 2.26 -6.87
CA LEU A 324 -31.13 1.89 -8.11
C LEU A 324 -30.97 3.09 -9.06
N LEU A 325 -31.99 3.95 -9.13
CA LEU A 325 -31.98 5.18 -9.93
C LEU A 325 -30.86 6.14 -9.50
N HIS A 326 -30.70 6.35 -8.20
CA HIS A 326 -29.70 7.27 -7.66
C HIS A 326 -28.27 6.72 -7.87
N LYS A 327 -28.08 5.40 -7.68
CA LYS A 327 -26.81 4.71 -7.98
C LYS A 327 -26.45 4.79 -9.46
N SER A 328 -27.41 4.49 -10.36
CA SER A 328 -27.19 4.58 -11.80
C SER A 328 -26.93 6.02 -12.23
N GLY A 329 -27.61 6.99 -11.61
CA GLY A 329 -27.39 8.42 -11.83
C GLY A 329 -25.95 8.82 -11.49
N LEU A 330 -25.45 8.47 -10.29
CA LEU A 330 -24.09 8.78 -9.87
C LEU A 330 -23.01 8.12 -10.75
N LEU A 331 -23.21 6.86 -11.15
CA LEU A 331 -22.30 6.18 -12.07
C LEU A 331 -22.32 6.80 -13.48
N ALA A 332 -23.50 7.16 -14.00
CA ALA A 332 -23.64 7.85 -15.27
C ALA A 332 -22.97 9.23 -15.22
N LEU A 333 -23.14 9.97 -14.13
CA LEU A 333 -22.51 11.28 -13.91
C LEU A 333 -20.98 11.15 -13.82
N GLY A 334 -20.48 10.16 -13.08
CA GLY A 334 -19.04 9.84 -13.04
C GLY A 334 -18.48 9.50 -14.42
N GLY A 335 -19.19 8.67 -15.19
CA GLY A 335 -18.84 8.35 -16.57
C GLY A 335 -18.86 9.59 -17.48
N ALA A 336 -19.88 10.44 -17.36
CA ALA A 336 -20.00 11.68 -18.12
C ALA A 336 -18.87 12.66 -17.79
N VAL A 337 -18.46 12.78 -16.52
CA VAL A 337 -17.30 13.57 -16.10
C VAL A 337 -16.03 13.05 -16.74
N LEU A 338 -15.77 11.73 -16.72
CA LEU A 338 -14.60 11.12 -17.37
C LEU A 338 -14.60 11.33 -18.89
N LEU A 339 -15.76 11.25 -19.54
CA LEU A 339 -15.90 11.52 -20.96
C LEU A 339 -15.70 13.00 -21.29
N ALA A 340 -16.20 13.92 -20.46
CA ALA A 340 -15.97 15.35 -20.59
C ALA A 340 -14.49 15.69 -20.46
N VAL A 341 -13.78 15.05 -19.52
CA VAL A 341 -12.32 15.14 -19.38
C VAL A 341 -11.63 14.66 -20.65
N ARG A 342 -11.98 13.46 -21.14
CA ARG A 342 -11.40 12.92 -22.38
C ARG A 342 -11.65 13.84 -23.58
N GLY A 343 -12.87 14.36 -23.73
CA GLY A 343 -13.23 15.29 -24.79
C GLY A 343 -12.50 16.62 -24.69
N GLY A 344 -12.36 17.16 -23.47
CA GLY A 344 -11.57 18.35 -23.20
C GLY A 344 -10.09 18.17 -23.52
N LEU A 345 -9.50 17.04 -23.11
CA LEU A 345 -8.11 16.70 -23.42
C LEU A 345 -7.87 16.59 -24.93
N ARG A 346 -8.78 15.98 -25.68
CA ARG A 346 -8.69 15.91 -27.15
C ARG A 346 -8.76 17.30 -27.82
N ARG A 347 -9.61 18.19 -27.33
CA ARG A 347 -9.72 19.56 -27.86
C ARG A 347 -8.51 20.43 -27.51
N LEU A 348 -7.81 20.12 -26.42
CA LEU A 348 -6.59 20.83 -26.00
C LEU A 348 -5.32 20.32 -26.68
N ASN A 349 -5.37 19.14 -27.32
CA ASN A 349 -4.23 18.53 -28.00
C ASN A 349 -4.60 18.12 -29.45
N PRO A 350 -4.89 19.07 -30.35
CA PRO A 350 -5.26 18.79 -31.74
C PRO A 350 -4.10 18.26 -32.62
N GLY A 351 -2.90 18.03 -32.06
CA GLY A 351 -1.68 17.70 -32.80
C GLY A 351 -1.40 16.22 -33.07
N ASP A 352 -2.25 15.28 -32.61
CA ASP A 352 -2.07 13.83 -32.83
C ASP A 352 -3.01 13.25 -33.92
N GLU A 353 -3.62 14.11 -34.74
CA GLU A 353 -4.31 13.70 -35.97
C GLU A 353 -3.43 14.01 -37.20
N SER A 354 -2.38 13.20 -37.39
CA SER A 354 -1.71 13.04 -38.70
C SER A 354 -1.17 11.63 -38.85
#